data_AF-A0A849SZN8-F1
#
_entry.id   AF-A0A849SZN8-F1
#
_cell.length_a   1.000
_cell.length_b   1.000
_cell.length_c   1.000
_cell.angle_alpha   90.00
_cell.angle_beta   90.00
_cell.angle_gamma   90.00
#
_symmetry.space_group_name_H-M   'P 1'
#
loop_
_entity.id
_entity.type
_entity.pdbx_description
1 polymer ?
#
loop_
_entity_poly.entity_id
_entity_poly.type
_entity_poly.pdbx_seq_one_letter_code
_entity_poly.pdbx_strand_id
1 'polypeptide(L)'
;MSVTITRNPNLSKSGTQKSFEHLIKKEFGENWWTGLAPKDCPGFEQERNCLVALPLLNLKTLSREDVLAYFNNSWTLTELLFSSLKVEEAYIRPPYHGLRHPMIFYYGHPAVLYVNKLRIAGLLNGSINLYLEKVLETGVDEMSWDDMSKNEMSWPSVATVREYRQTVYNQIVNLIKTHPDLESPKFLDQNTPWWALWMGMEHEKIHFETSSVLIRELPIEYLETPKYWAPLHPSKNNFSLETANKWEKSAGKLVQVGKPTSIESFGWDNEYGNRSVKISDFTYTKNQITNGEYLDFVASGAYINDKYWTEEGLAWRKFRNTKRPTFWAYYYPQLSSVVGFLH
;
A
#
# COMPACT_ATOMS: atom_id res chain seq x y z
N MET A 1 25.15 -18.42 -12.22
CA MET A 1 23.97 -19.25 -12.57
C MET A 1 22.79 -18.30 -12.72
N SER A 2 22.32 -18.06 -13.95
CA SER A 2 21.28 -17.08 -14.25
C SER A 2 19.90 -17.64 -13.89
N VAL A 3 19.44 -17.40 -12.67
CA VAL A 3 18.03 -17.65 -12.36
C VAL A 3 17.24 -16.45 -12.89
N THR A 4 16.85 -16.55 -14.15
CA THR A 4 15.96 -15.63 -14.85
C THR A 4 14.55 -15.81 -14.30
N ILE A 5 14.30 -15.42 -13.04
CA ILE A 5 12.94 -15.37 -12.47
C ILE A 5 12.25 -14.12 -13.04
N THR A 6 11.70 -14.26 -14.24
CA THR A 6 11.10 -13.17 -15.02
C THR A 6 9.66 -12.87 -14.64
N ARG A 7 8.99 -13.82 -13.99
CA ARG A 7 7.57 -13.75 -13.64
C ARG A 7 7.35 -14.19 -12.20
N ASN A 8 6.34 -13.61 -11.55
CA ASN A 8 5.92 -14.05 -10.23
C ASN A 8 5.58 -15.55 -10.26
N PRO A 9 6.35 -16.41 -9.54
CA PRO A 9 6.15 -17.85 -9.56
C PRO A 9 4.78 -18.26 -8.97
N ASN A 10 4.19 -17.40 -8.15
CA ASN A 10 2.92 -17.64 -7.47
C ASN A 10 1.71 -17.56 -8.43
N LEU A 11 1.87 -17.02 -9.65
CA LEU A 11 0.79 -16.84 -10.63
C LEU A 11 0.58 -18.03 -11.58
N SER A 12 1.29 -19.15 -11.38
CA SER A 12 1.48 -20.18 -12.42
C SER A 12 0.72 -21.49 -12.23
N LYS A 13 -0.09 -21.67 -11.19
CA LYS A 13 -0.83 -22.92 -10.94
C LYS A 13 -2.34 -22.77 -11.09
N SER A 14 -2.87 -23.02 -12.29
CA SER A 14 -4.28 -23.38 -12.46
C SER A 14 -4.45 -24.88 -12.17
N GLY A 15 -4.47 -25.26 -10.89
CA GLY A 15 -4.66 -26.65 -10.52
C GLY A 15 -4.38 -26.89 -9.06
N THR A 16 -5.44 -27.18 -8.30
CA THR A 16 -5.45 -27.52 -6.86
C THR A 16 -4.83 -26.46 -5.94
N GLN A 17 -5.65 -25.49 -5.51
CA GLN A 17 -5.36 -24.70 -4.32
C GLN A 17 -5.41 -25.64 -3.11
N LYS A 18 -4.26 -25.89 -2.47
CA LYS A 18 -4.26 -26.37 -1.09
C LYS A 18 -4.79 -25.23 -0.23
N SER A 19 -5.96 -25.41 0.39
CA SER A 19 -6.46 -24.44 1.36
C SER A 19 -5.66 -24.59 2.65
N PHE A 20 -4.94 -23.52 3.05
CA PHE A 20 -4.32 -23.46 4.38
C PHE A 20 -5.38 -23.09 5.43
N GLU A 21 -5.27 -23.66 6.63
CA GLU A 21 -5.93 -23.10 7.81
C GLU A 21 -5.40 -21.67 8.06
N HIS A 22 -6.24 -20.76 8.54
CA HIS A 22 -5.80 -19.42 8.93
C HIS A 22 -5.21 -19.48 10.33
N LEU A 23 -3.91 -19.77 10.40
CA LEU A 23 -3.18 -19.98 11.66
C LEU A 23 -3.07 -18.68 12.47
N ILE A 24 -2.88 -17.54 11.81
CA ILE A 24 -2.80 -16.24 12.48
C ILE A 24 -4.13 -15.90 13.16
N LYS A 25 -5.26 -16.12 12.49
CA LYS A 25 -6.60 -15.91 13.07
C LYS A 25 -6.94 -16.93 14.14
N LYS A 26 -6.47 -18.17 14.01
CA LYS A 26 -6.62 -19.20 15.06
C LYS A 26 -5.85 -18.82 16.33
N GLU A 27 -4.65 -18.25 16.16
CA GLU A 27 -3.79 -17.83 17.26
C GLU A 27 -4.32 -16.58 17.96
N PHE A 28 -4.61 -15.52 17.20
CA PHE A 28 -4.95 -14.22 17.80
C PHE A 28 -6.46 -13.97 17.91
N GLY A 29 -7.29 -14.51 17.01
CA GLY A 29 -8.74 -14.27 17.01
C GLY A 29 -9.08 -12.78 17.09
N GLU A 30 -9.96 -12.40 18.02
CA GLU A 30 -10.31 -11.00 18.29
C GLU A 30 -9.15 -10.20 18.90
N ASN A 31 -8.16 -10.86 19.50
CA ASN A 31 -6.96 -10.20 19.97
C ASN A 31 -6.04 -9.79 18.81
N TRP A 32 -6.34 -10.06 17.53
CA TRP A 32 -5.51 -9.57 16.43
C TRP A 32 -5.30 -8.05 16.48
N TRP A 33 -6.38 -7.31 16.71
CA TRP A 33 -6.38 -5.85 16.74
C TRP A 33 -5.56 -5.33 17.92
N THR A 34 -4.58 -4.48 17.64
CA THR A 34 -3.82 -3.83 18.71
C THR A 34 -4.44 -2.50 19.14
N GLY A 35 -5.32 -1.96 18.31
CA GLY A 35 -6.17 -0.80 18.59
C GLY A 35 -7.66 -1.18 18.59
N LEU A 36 -8.48 -0.35 17.94
CA LEU A 36 -9.91 -0.64 17.76
C LEU A 36 -10.12 -1.76 16.74
N ALA A 37 -11.11 -2.62 16.98
CA ALA A 37 -11.58 -3.54 15.95
C ALA A 37 -12.33 -2.76 14.85
N PRO A 38 -12.37 -3.25 13.58
CA PRO A 38 -12.97 -2.51 12.48
C PRO A 38 -14.40 -2.02 12.72
N LYS A 39 -15.24 -2.83 13.37
CA LYS A 39 -16.64 -2.50 13.70
C LYS A 39 -16.80 -1.33 14.69
N ASP A 40 -15.79 -1.11 15.53
CA ASP A 40 -15.79 -0.09 16.59
C ASP A 40 -14.97 1.14 16.17
N CYS A 41 -14.35 1.09 14.98
CA CYS A 41 -13.46 2.13 14.48
C CYS A 41 -14.22 3.22 13.72
N PRO A 42 -13.88 4.51 13.91
CA PRO A 42 -14.35 5.58 13.03
C PRO A 42 -14.08 5.27 11.56
N GLY A 43 -15.05 5.57 10.69
CA GLY A 43 -15.03 5.19 9.28
C GLY A 43 -15.65 3.81 8.97
N PHE A 44 -16.21 3.11 9.96
CA PHE A 44 -16.98 1.90 9.68
C PHE A 44 -18.34 2.23 9.05
N GLU A 45 -18.58 1.71 7.84
CA GLU A 45 -19.84 1.89 7.11
C GLU A 45 -20.75 0.67 7.33
N GLN A 46 -21.78 0.84 8.16
CA GLN A 46 -22.72 -0.25 8.49
C GLN A 46 -23.43 -0.82 7.25
N GLU A 47 -23.83 0.03 6.30
CA GLU A 47 -24.56 -0.37 5.09
C GLU A 47 -23.71 -1.24 4.16
N ARG A 48 -22.42 -0.93 4.04
CA ARG A 48 -21.47 -1.65 3.20
C ARG A 48 -20.71 -2.74 3.96
N ASN A 49 -20.88 -2.79 5.29
CA ASN A 49 -20.22 -3.69 6.22
C ASN A 49 -18.68 -3.72 6.02
N CYS A 50 -18.08 -2.53 5.87
CA CYS A 50 -16.64 -2.37 5.66
C CYS A 50 -16.09 -1.14 6.36
N LEU A 51 -14.79 -1.17 6.65
CA LEU A 51 -14.04 0.00 7.12
C LEU A 51 -13.51 0.80 5.92
N VAL A 52 -13.71 2.11 5.91
CA VAL A 52 -13.17 3.01 4.88
C VAL A 52 -12.24 4.06 5.48
N ALA A 53 -11.37 4.61 4.64
CA ALA A 53 -10.48 5.69 5.05
C ALA A 53 -11.25 6.99 5.31
N LEU A 54 -10.94 7.64 6.42
CA LEU A 54 -11.41 8.99 6.70
C LEU A 54 -10.73 10.02 5.78
N PRO A 55 -11.43 11.12 5.44
CA PRO A 55 -10.83 12.24 4.72
C PRO A 55 -9.70 12.87 5.54
N LEU A 56 -8.78 13.58 4.87
CA LEU A 56 -7.70 14.31 5.52
C LEU A 56 -8.22 15.25 6.61
N LEU A 57 -7.48 15.34 7.71
CA LEU A 57 -7.76 16.28 8.79
C LEU A 57 -7.71 17.73 8.29
N ASN A 58 -8.66 18.55 8.74
CA ASN A 58 -8.55 20.01 8.65
C ASN A 58 -7.77 20.51 9.87
N LEU A 59 -6.51 20.90 9.65
CA LEU A 59 -5.57 21.35 10.69
C LEU A 59 -5.92 22.69 11.34
N LYS A 60 -6.89 23.45 10.79
CA LYS A 60 -7.39 24.68 11.42
C LYS A 60 -8.54 24.45 12.39
N THR A 61 -9.33 23.40 12.17
CA THR A 61 -10.58 23.19 12.91
C THR A 61 -10.65 21.85 13.63
N LEU A 62 -9.62 21.01 13.53
CA LEU A 62 -9.62 19.69 14.17
C LEU A 62 -9.76 19.80 15.69
N SER A 63 -10.56 18.90 16.24
CA SER A 63 -10.64 18.60 17.66
C SER A 63 -9.69 17.46 18.03
N ARG A 64 -9.49 17.23 19.33
CA ARG A 64 -8.78 16.05 19.84
C ARG A 64 -9.44 14.75 19.36
N GLU A 65 -10.76 14.74 19.31
CA GLU A 65 -11.57 13.62 18.87
C GLU A 65 -11.35 13.32 17.39
N ASP A 66 -11.23 14.34 16.54
CA ASP A 66 -10.92 14.17 15.11
C ASP A 66 -9.54 13.53 14.92
N VAL A 67 -8.54 13.99 15.69
CA VAL A 67 -7.18 13.43 15.66
C VAL A 67 -7.17 11.97 16.09
N LEU A 68 -7.87 11.65 17.19
CA LEU A 68 -7.98 10.29 17.68
C LEU A 68 -8.73 9.39 16.69
N ALA A 69 -9.81 9.89 16.07
CA ALA A 69 -10.57 9.16 15.07
C ALA A 69 -9.73 8.85 13.83
N TYR A 70 -8.97 9.83 13.36
CA TYR A 70 -8.09 9.67 12.20
C TYR A 70 -6.95 8.68 12.45
N PHE A 71 -6.29 8.77 13.62
CA PHE A 71 -5.27 7.81 14.03
C PHE A 71 -5.81 6.40 14.15
N ASN A 72 -6.95 6.22 14.83
CA ASN A 72 -7.59 4.90 14.97
C ASN A 72 -7.95 4.32 13.61
N ASN A 73 -8.47 5.14 12.70
CA ASN A 73 -8.84 4.71 11.35
C ASN A 73 -7.62 4.26 10.54
N SER A 74 -6.53 5.05 10.49
CA SER A 74 -5.31 4.66 9.77
C SER A 74 -4.70 3.38 10.32
N TRP A 75 -4.60 3.28 11.66
CA TRP A 75 -4.05 2.11 12.33
C TRP A 75 -4.86 0.84 12.04
N THR A 76 -6.19 0.93 12.18
CA THR A 76 -7.09 -0.22 12.01
C THR A 76 -7.17 -0.66 10.55
N LEU A 77 -7.08 0.27 9.58
CA LEU A 77 -7.01 -0.08 8.16
C LEU A 77 -5.78 -0.91 7.83
N THR A 78 -4.61 -0.54 8.36
CA THR A 78 -3.39 -1.34 8.24
C THR A 78 -3.60 -2.74 8.80
N GLU A 79 -4.09 -2.87 10.04
CA GLU A 79 -4.31 -4.17 10.65
C GLU A 79 -5.36 -5.00 9.91
N LEU A 80 -6.35 -4.35 9.30
CA LEU A 80 -7.36 -5.00 8.49
C LEU A 80 -6.74 -5.58 7.22
N LEU A 81 -5.86 -4.84 6.54
CA LEU A 81 -5.10 -5.34 5.40
C LEU A 81 -4.22 -6.54 5.81
N PHE A 82 -3.47 -6.43 6.89
CA PHE A 82 -2.58 -7.50 7.35
C PHE A 82 -3.33 -8.72 7.87
N SER A 83 -4.58 -8.59 8.36
CA SER A 83 -5.42 -9.74 8.75
C SER A 83 -5.72 -10.70 7.59
N SER A 84 -5.49 -10.27 6.34
CA SER A 84 -5.61 -11.13 5.16
C SER A 84 -4.58 -12.26 5.11
N LEU A 85 -3.45 -12.13 5.82
CA LEU A 85 -2.34 -13.08 5.77
C LEU A 85 -2.59 -14.25 6.73
N LYS A 86 -2.64 -15.46 6.18
CA LYS A 86 -3.10 -16.67 6.89
C LYS A 86 -2.05 -17.34 7.77
N VAL A 87 -0.76 -17.16 7.45
CA VAL A 87 0.35 -17.91 8.03
C VAL A 87 1.57 -17.00 8.20
N GLU A 88 2.41 -17.29 9.19
CA GLU A 88 3.62 -16.50 9.47
C GLU A 88 4.58 -16.44 8.28
N GLU A 89 4.66 -17.52 7.50
CA GLU A 89 5.44 -17.55 6.25
C GLU A 89 5.04 -16.43 5.27
N ALA A 90 3.76 -16.02 5.24
CA ALA A 90 3.30 -14.91 4.41
C ALA A 90 3.84 -13.55 4.88
N TYR A 91 4.17 -13.44 6.18
CA TYR A 91 4.77 -12.26 6.77
C TYR A 91 6.27 -12.17 6.51
N ILE A 92 7.00 -13.28 6.66
CA ILE A 92 8.48 -13.27 6.68
C ILE A 92 9.12 -13.58 5.33
N ARG A 93 8.38 -14.09 4.35
CA ARG A 93 8.93 -14.40 3.03
C ARG A 93 9.27 -13.14 2.23
N PRO A 94 10.48 -13.03 1.67
CA PRO A 94 10.79 -11.97 0.73
C PRO A 94 9.95 -12.04 -0.56
N PRO A 95 9.59 -10.91 -1.17
CA PRO A 95 9.04 -10.86 -2.51
C PRO A 95 9.97 -11.50 -3.55
N TYR A 96 9.40 -12.22 -4.52
CA TYR A 96 10.16 -13.03 -5.49
C TYR A 96 11.14 -12.23 -6.35
N HIS A 97 10.90 -10.93 -6.51
CA HIS A 97 11.74 -10.04 -7.31
C HIS A 97 12.94 -9.49 -6.53
N GLY A 98 12.98 -9.65 -5.20
CA GLY A 98 14.11 -9.25 -4.36
C GLY A 98 14.39 -7.74 -4.30
N LEU A 99 13.38 -6.90 -4.51
CA LEU A 99 13.50 -5.43 -4.51
C LEU A 99 12.78 -4.77 -3.33
N ARG A 100 12.26 -5.57 -2.41
CA ARG A 100 11.42 -5.12 -1.29
C ARG A 100 11.61 -6.05 -0.11
N HIS A 101 11.34 -5.53 1.09
CA HIS A 101 11.34 -6.33 2.32
C HIS A 101 10.11 -7.25 2.41
N PRO A 102 10.14 -8.27 3.28
CA PRO A 102 8.96 -9.08 3.59
C PRO A 102 7.87 -8.28 4.32
N MET A 103 6.65 -8.81 4.33
CA MET A 103 5.46 -8.15 4.88
C MET A 103 5.60 -7.78 6.37
N ILE A 104 6.36 -8.54 7.15
CA ILE A 104 6.64 -8.25 8.56
C ILE A 104 7.33 -6.89 8.77
N PHE A 105 8.19 -6.49 7.82
CA PHE A 105 8.77 -5.14 7.82
C PHE A 105 7.67 -4.10 7.71
N TYR A 106 6.81 -4.22 6.71
CA TYR A 106 5.74 -3.25 6.47
C TYR A 106 4.66 -3.24 7.56
N TYR A 107 4.47 -4.36 8.27
CA TYR A 107 3.61 -4.43 9.44
C TYR A 107 4.19 -3.64 10.62
N GLY A 108 5.50 -3.72 10.87
CA GLY A 108 6.15 -3.08 12.01
C GLY A 108 6.69 -1.67 11.76
N HIS A 109 7.14 -1.39 10.54
CA HIS A 109 7.87 -0.17 10.17
C HIS A 109 7.09 1.13 10.45
N PRO A 110 5.79 1.26 10.08
CA PRO A 110 5.04 2.46 10.43
C PRO A 110 5.00 2.74 11.94
N ALA A 111 4.86 1.71 12.77
CA ALA A 111 4.86 1.85 14.22
C ALA A 111 6.23 2.33 14.76
N VAL A 112 7.33 1.85 14.17
CA VAL A 112 8.68 2.37 14.47
C VAL A 112 8.84 3.81 14.02
N LEU A 113 8.31 4.18 12.84
CA LEU A 113 8.38 5.55 12.35
C LEU A 113 7.68 6.53 13.32
N TYR A 114 6.51 6.19 13.85
CA TYR A 114 5.86 7.00 14.88
C TYR A 114 6.78 7.25 16.07
N VAL A 115 7.34 6.19 16.65
CA VAL A 115 8.23 6.30 17.81
C VAL A 115 9.42 7.18 17.48
N ASN A 116 10.11 6.91 16.38
CA ASN A 116 11.31 7.65 15.99
C ASN A 116 11.03 9.13 15.72
N LYS A 117 9.97 9.45 14.95
CA LYS A 117 9.65 10.84 14.59
C LYS A 117 9.08 11.63 15.78
N LEU A 118 8.24 11.02 16.61
CA LEU A 118 7.70 11.68 17.80
C LEU A 118 8.78 11.91 18.86
N ARG A 119 9.79 11.02 18.97
CA ARG A 119 10.97 11.26 19.81
C ARG A 119 11.80 12.44 19.32
N ILE A 120 12.08 12.51 18.02
CA ILE A 120 12.83 13.63 17.43
C ILE A 120 12.06 14.96 17.61
N ALA A 121 10.73 14.93 17.48
CA ALA A 121 9.87 16.09 17.71
C ALA A 121 9.72 16.48 19.20
N GLY A 122 10.22 15.66 20.14
CA GLY A 122 10.09 15.89 21.58
C GLY A 122 8.71 15.56 22.17
N LEU A 123 7.85 14.84 21.44
CA LEU A 123 6.53 14.40 21.90
C LEU A 123 6.55 13.06 22.64
N LEU A 124 7.57 12.23 22.43
CA LEU A 124 7.81 10.99 23.15
C LEU A 124 9.22 10.94 23.75
N ASN A 125 9.36 10.26 24.88
CA ASN A 125 10.64 10.11 25.58
C ASN A 125 11.15 8.67 25.49
N GLY A 126 12.40 8.50 25.07
CA GLY A 126 13.06 7.19 25.03
C GLY A 126 12.53 6.25 23.94
N SER A 127 13.25 5.14 23.74
CA SER A 127 12.82 4.03 22.88
C SER A 127 11.82 3.13 23.61
N ILE A 128 10.95 2.46 22.87
CA ILE A 128 10.09 1.37 23.36
C ILE A 128 10.84 0.03 23.28
N ASN A 129 11.46 -0.26 22.14
CA ASN A 129 12.22 -1.49 21.92
C ASN A 129 13.34 -1.23 20.91
N LEU A 130 14.55 -0.99 21.40
CA LEU A 130 15.72 -0.65 20.56
C LEU A 130 16.02 -1.69 19.48
N TYR A 131 15.78 -2.97 19.74
CA TYR A 131 16.02 -4.01 18.74
C TYR A 131 15.03 -3.89 17.59
N LEU A 132 13.73 -3.84 17.89
CA LEU A 132 12.70 -3.72 16.85
C LEU A 132 12.78 -2.39 16.11
N GLU A 133 13.05 -1.30 16.84
CA GLU A 133 13.33 0.01 16.24
C GLU A 133 14.50 -0.10 15.26
N LYS A 134 15.63 -0.70 15.62
CA LYS A 134 16.77 -0.86 14.70
C LYS A 134 16.48 -1.76 13.48
N VAL A 135 15.73 -2.83 13.67
CA VAL A 135 15.44 -3.80 12.60
C VAL A 135 14.42 -3.27 11.61
N LEU A 136 13.42 -2.55 12.11
CA LEU A 136 12.27 -2.08 11.34
C LEU A 136 12.35 -0.58 11.00
N GLU A 137 13.34 0.17 11.49
CA GLU A 137 13.50 1.60 11.15
C GLU A 137 14.08 1.84 9.77
N THR A 138 14.65 0.81 9.12
CA THR A 138 15.41 0.96 7.87
C THR A 138 14.61 1.82 6.90
N GLY A 139 15.04 3.07 6.73
CA GLY A 139 14.49 3.95 5.73
C GLY A 139 14.92 3.44 4.37
N VAL A 140 14.10 3.72 3.36
CA VAL A 140 14.55 3.71 1.98
C VAL A 140 15.65 4.78 1.90
N ASP A 141 16.90 4.39 2.07
CA ASP A 141 18.04 5.28 1.86
C ASP A 141 18.04 5.63 0.37
N GLU A 142 17.88 6.91 0.06
CA GLU A 142 17.86 7.43 -1.32
C GLU A 142 19.14 7.08 -2.09
N MET A 143 20.23 6.77 -1.38
CA MET A 143 21.52 6.39 -1.93
C MET A 143 21.79 4.87 -1.88
N SER A 144 21.00 4.11 -1.13
CA SER A 144 21.02 2.64 -1.10
C SER A 144 19.59 2.10 -1.02
N TRP A 145 18.92 2.14 -2.18
CA TRP A 145 17.59 1.58 -2.39
C TRP A 145 17.48 0.22 -1.73
N ASP A 146 16.69 0.16 -0.65
CA ASP A 146 16.45 -1.00 0.22
C ASP A 146 17.71 -1.87 0.37
N ASP A 147 18.54 -1.69 1.41
CA ASP A 147 19.65 -2.61 1.69
C ASP A 147 19.12 -4.05 1.84
N MET A 148 19.09 -4.76 0.71
CA MET A 148 18.48 -6.07 0.56
C MET A 148 19.28 -7.16 1.27
N SER A 149 20.52 -6.85 1.72
CA SER A 149 21.30 -7.74 2.57
C SER A 149 20.54 -8.09 3.86
N LYS A 150 19.63 -7.20 4.30
CA LYS A 150 18.76 -7.44 5.45
C LYS A 150 17.74 -8.55 5.23
N ASN A 151 17.44 -8.97 4.00
CA ASN A 151 16.56 -10.13 3.80
C ASN A 151 17.22 -11.47 4.21
N GLU A 152 18.53 -11.47 4.49
CA GLU A 152 19.24 -12.63 5.04
C GLU A 152 19.11 -12.75 6.57
N MET A 153 18.45 -11.79 7.22
CA MET A 153 18.26 -11.80 8.67
C MET A 153 17.07 -12.67 9.11
N SER A 154 17.10 -13.14 10.35
CA SER A 154 15.91 -13.71 11.00
C SER A 154 14.96 -12.58 11.38
N TRP A 155 13.83 -12.49 10.67
CA TRP A 155 12.81 -11.50 10.98
C TRP A 155 12.12 -11.80 12.33
N PRO A 156 11.69 -10.76 13.08
CA PRO A 156 10.90 -10.96 14.29
C PRO A 156 9.57 -11.67 13.98
N SER A 157 9.02 -12.40 14.96
CA SER A 157 7.73 -13.08 14.78
C SER A 157 6.56 -12.11 14.66
N VAL A 158 5.45 -12.57 14.08
CA VAL A 158 4.19 -11.80 14.02
C VAL A 158 3.73 -11.40 15.42
N ALA A 159 3.78 -12.32 16.39
CA ALA A 159 3.43 -12.04 17.78
C ALA A 159 4.28 -10.91 18.37
N THR A 160 5.60 -10.98 18.19
CA THR A 160 6.55 -9.97 18.69
C THR A 160 6.29 -8.59 18.09
N VAL A 161 6.08 -8.50 16.77
CA VAL A 161 5.80 -7.21 16.11
C VAL A 161 4.42 -6.68 16.49
N ARG A 162 3.42 -7.56 16.64
CA ARG A 162 2.08 -7.20 17.10
C ARG A 162 2.09 -6.63 18.52
N GLU A 163 2.80 -7.25 19.46
CA GLU A 163 2.95 -6.74 20.84
C GLU A 163 3.62 -5.37 20.87
N TYR A 164 4.65 -5.17 20.05
CA TYR A 164 5.30 -3.87 19.88
C TYR A 164 4.32 -2.82 19.34
N ARG A 165 3.59 -3.15 18.26
CA ARG A 165 2.52 -2.32 17.71
C ARG A 165 1.50 -1.93 18.78
N GLN A 166 1.06 -2.87 19.62
CA GLN A 166 0.13 -2.58 20.70
C GLN A 166 0.68 -1.58 21.72
N THR A 167 1.95 -1.71 22.07
CA THR A 167 2.63 -0.76 22.96
C THR A 167 2.71 0.64 22.35
N VAL A 168 3.08 0.72 21.07
CA VAL A 168 3.10 1.98 20.30
C VAL A 168 1.73 2.63 20.23
N TYR A 169 0.69 1.86 19.85
CA TYR A 169 -0.69 2.32 19.78
C TYR A 169 -1.13 2.96 21.10
N ASN A 170 -0.92 2.26 22.22
CA ASN A 170 -1.29 2.76 23.55
C ASN A 170 -0.55 4.06 23.91
N GLN A 171 0.74 4.17 23.58
CA GLN A 171 1.50 5.40 23.80
C GLN A 171 0.98 6.57 22.97
N ILE A 172 0.70 6.35 21.68
CA ILE A 172 0.19 7.40 20.78
C ILE A 172 -1.22 7.82 21.19
N VAL A 173 -2.11 6.88 21.50
CA VAL A 173 -3.45 7.20 22.01
C VAL A 173 -3.37 8.00 23.31
N ASN A 174 -2.47 7.61 24.23
CA ASN A 174 -2.28 8.36 25.47
C ASN A 174 -1.79 9.79 25.18
N LEU A 175 -0.77 9.94 24.32
CA LEU A 175 -0.28 11.24 23.87
C LEU A 175 -1.41 12.10 23.29
N ILE A 176 -2.20 11.56 22.36
CA ILE A 176 -3.34 12.24 21.74
C ILE A 176 -4.40 12.59 22.78
N LYS A 177 -4.61 11.78 23.83
CA LYS A 177 -5.63 12.03 24.85
C LYS A 177 -5.23 13.02 25.93
N THR A 178 -3.94 13.10 26.28
CA THR A 178 -3.49 13.83 27.47
C THR A 178 -2.65 15.06 27.17
N HIS A 179 -2.10 15.22 25.96
CA HIS A 179 -1.22 16.36 25.68
C HIS A 179 -2.01 17.68 25.66
N PRO A 180 -1.55 18.75 26.36
CA PRO A 180 -2.29 20.00 26.51
C PRO A 180 -2.53 20.74 25.18
N ASP A 181 -1.62 20.65 24.23
CA ASP A 181 -1.77 21.30 22.91
C ASP A 181 -3.05 20.92 22.14
N LEU A 182 -3.64 19.74 22.44
CA LEU A 182 -4.88 19.29 21.83
C LEU A 182 -6.14 19.67 22.65
N GLU A 183 -6.01 20.35 23.81
CA GLU A 183 -7.18 20.87 24.57
C GLU A 183 -7.77 22.12 23.93
N SER A 184 -6.94 22.91 23.26
CA SER A 184 -7.34 24.10 22.51
C SER A 184 -6.39 24.25 21.33
N PRO A 185 -6.55 23.41 20.30
CA PRO A 185 -5.60 23.33 19.19
C PRO A 185 -5.52 24.69 18.49
N LYS A 186 -4.41 25.39 18.72
CA LYS A 186 -4.08 26.63 18.03
C LYS A 186 -2.95 26.33 17.06
N PHE A 187 -3.27 26.32 15.77
CA PHE A 187 -2.33 26.23 14.64
C PHE A 187 -1.30 25.09 14.76
N LEU A 188 -1.75 23.85 14.53
CA LEU A 188 -0.89 22.66 14.47
C LEU A 188 -0.27 22.47 13.08
N ASP A 189 0.44 23.50 12.61
CA ASP A 189 1.06 23.52 11.29
C ASP A 189 2.44 22.84 11.26
N GLN A 190 3.12 22.92 10.12
CA GLN A 190 4.43 22.30 9.88
C GLN A 190 5.56 22.77 10.80
N ASN A 191 5.37 23.89 11.50
CA ASN A 191 6.34 24.42 12.47
C ASN A 191 6.13 23.87 13.88
N THR A 192 5.11 23.01 14.08
CA THR A 192 4.80 22.41 15.38
C THR A 192 5.30 20.96 15.46
N PRO A 193 5.63 20.46 16.66
CA PRO A 193 5.99 19.05 16.86
C PRO A 193 4.94 18.06 16.33
N TRP A 194 3.67 18.45 16.30
CA TRP A 194 2.55 17.64 15.82
C TRP A 194 2.63 17.26 14.35
N TRP A 195 3.43 17.99 13.54
CA TRP A 195 3.71 17.59 12.17
C TRP A 195 4.30 16.18 12.07
N ALA A 196 5.04 15.73 13.08
CA ALA A 196 5.53 14.35 13.16
C ALA A 196 4.40 13.31 13.30
N LEU A 197 3.31 13.64 14.00
CA LEU A 197 2.15 12.75 14.11
C LEU A 197 1.36 12.69 12.79
N TRP A 198 1.14 13.85 12.15
CA TRP A 198 0.51 13.91 10.83
C TRP A 198 1.30 13.10 9.80
N MET A 199 2.62 13.30 9.78
CA MET A 199 3.55 12.52 8.96
C MET A 199 3.42 11.03 9.24
N GLY A 200 3.35 10.61 10.50
CA GLY A 200 3.19 9.21 10.85
C GLY A 200 1.90 8.59 10.30
N MET A 201 0.77 9.31 10.38
CA MET A 201 -0.52 8.84 9.85
C MET A 201 -0.55 8.75 8.32
N GLU A 202 -0.01 9.75 7.62
CA GLU A 202 0.08 9.69 6.15
C GLU A 202 1.11 8.67 5.67
N HIS A 203 2.22 8.52 6.39
CA HIS A 203 3.22 7.49 6.13
C HIS A 203 2.63 6.08 6.29
N GLU A 204 1.82 5.84 7.32
CA GLU A 204 1.11 4.57 7.48
C GLU A 204 0.19 4.29 6.28
N LYS A 205 -0.47 5.31 5.71
CA LYS A 205 -1.28 5.17 4.50
C LYS A 205 -0.46 4.85 3.24
N ILE A 206 0.73 5.43 3.08
CA ILE A 206 1.68 5.04 2.00
C ILE A 206 2.07 3.57 2.14
N HIS A 207 2.33 3.12 3.37
CA HIS A 207 2.67 1.72 3.64
C HIS A 207 1.48 0.78 3.51
N PHE A 208 0.26 1.22 3.80
CA PHE A 208 -0.96 0.49 3.49
C PHE A 208 -1.06 0.23 1.97
N GLU A 209 -0.88 1.25 1.13
CA GLU A 209 -0.92 1.10 -0.32
C GLU A 209 0.19 0.16 -0.82
N THR A 210 1.43 0.41 -0.39
CA THR A 210 2.60 -0.41 -0.75
C THR A 210 2.38 -1.88 -0.38
N SER A 211 1.92 -2.14 0.85
CA SER A 211 1.62 -3.50 1.32
C SER A 211 0.51 -4.14 0.50
N SER A 212 -0.53 -3.38 0.12
CA SER A 212 -1.65 -3.91 -0.67
C SER A 212 -1.19 -4.42 -2.04
N VAL A 213 -0.19 -3.77 -2.65
CA VAL A 213 0.39 -4.20 -3.93
C VAL A 213 1.23 -5.46 -3.73
N LEU A 214 2.07 -5.50 -2.70
CA LEU A 214 2.96 -6.64 -2.44
C LEU A 214 2.18 -7.89 -1.98
N ILE A 215 1.09 -7.73 -1.23
CA ILE A 215 0.20 -8.82 -0.84
C ILE A 215 -0.39 -9.52 -2.07
N ARG A 216 -0.70 -8.80 -3.15
CA ARG A 216 -1.17 -9.40 -4.43
C ARG A 216 -0.13 -10.29 -5.09
N GLU A 217 1.15 -10.17 -4.71
CA GLU A 217 2.21 -11.00 -5.25
C GLU A 217 2.41 -12.30 -4.48
N LEU A 218 1.80 -12.45 -3.29
CA LEU A 218 1.87 -13.66 -2.48
C LEU A 218 1.08 -14.82 -3.13
N PRO A 219 1.37 -16.08 -2.76
CA PRO A 219 0.52 -17.20 -3.13
C PRO A 219 -0.90 -16.99 -2.61
N ILE A 220 -1.89 -17.17 -3.49
CA ILE A 220 -3.30 -16.93 -3.16
C ILE A 220 -3.78 -17.79 -1.99
N GLU A 221 -3.19 -18.97 -1.80
CA GLU A 221 -3.47 -19.89 -0.70
C GLU A 221 -3.11 -19.33 0.69
N TYR A 222 -2.23 -18.33 0.74
CA TYR A 222 -1.80 -17.63 1.96
C TYR A 222 -2.70 -16.44 2.31
N LEU A 223 -3.72 -16.16 1.49
CA LEU A 223 -4.58 -14.99 1.62
C LEU A 223 -6.02 -15.40 1.93
N GLU A 224 -6.70 -14.63 2.77
CA GLU A 224 -8.15 -14.55 2.85
C GLU A 224 -8.62 -13.11 2.68
N THR A 225 -9.83 -12.91 2.15
CA THR A 225 -10.45 -11.58 2.17
C THR A 225 -10.94 -11.28 3.59
N PRO A 226 -10.47 -10.22 4.25
CA PRO A 226 -10.94 -9.86 5.58
C PRO A 226 -12.45 -9.59 5.61
N LYS A 227 -13.12 -9.93 6.71
CA LYS A 227 -14.58 -9.80 6.89
C LYS A 227 -15.11 -8.39 6.60
N TYR A 228 -14.35 -7.36 6.97
CA TYR A 228 -14.72 -5.95 6.86
C TYR A 228 -13.97 -5.23 5.74
N TRP A 229 -13.41 -5.98 4.79
CA TRP A 229 -12.77 -5.41 3.61
C TRP A 229 -13.81 -4.76 2.70
N ALA A 230 -13.43 -3.67 2.03
CA ALA A 230 -14.33 -2.98 1.12
C ALA A 230 -14.83 -3.94 0.01
N PRO A 231 -16.15 -3.96 -0.29
CA PRO A 231 -16.65 -4.77 -1.38
C PRO A 231 -16.14 -4.24 -2.72
N LEU A 232 -16.22 -5.09 -3.75
CA LEU A 232 -15.95 -4.67 -5.12
C LEU A 232 -16.85 -3.48 -5.50
N HIS A 233 -16.32 -2.56 -6.29
CA HIS A 233 -17.06 -1.39 -6.73
C HIS A 233 -18.40 -1.79 -7.40
N PRO A 234 -19.51 -1.07 -7.16
CA PRO A 234 -20.82 -1.41 -7.73
C PRO A 234 -20.84 -1.56 -9.27
N SER A 235 -19.90 -0.91 -9.97
CA SER A 235 -19.73 -1.04 -11.42
C SER A 235 -19.30 -2.43 -11.89
N LYS A 236 -18.91 -3.35 -10.99
CA LYS A 236 -18.52 -4.73 -11.34
C LYS A 236 -19.54 -5.43 -12.24
N ASN A 237 -20.83 -5.19 -12.01
CA ASN A 237 -21.92 -5.80 -12.78
C ASN A 237 -22.47 -4.87 -13.86
N ASN A 238 -21.95 -3.65 -13.99
CA ASN A 238 -22.37 -2.69 -14.99
C ASN A 238 -21.44 -2.77 -16.20
N PHE A 239 -21.69 -3.78 -17.04
CA PHE A 239 -21.01 -3.92 -18.33
C PHE A 239 -21.67 -2.98 -19.34
N SER A 240 -21.38 -1.69 -19.23
CA SER A 240 -21.57 -0.77 -20.34
C SER A 240 -20.61 -1.18 -21.46
N LEU A 241 -21.14 -1.50 -22.64
CA LEU A 241 -20.34 -1.57 -23.86
C LEU A 241 -19.80 -0.16 -24.13
N GLU A 242 -18.62 0.15 -23.61
CA GLU A 242 -18.06 1.49 -23.71
C GLU A 242 -17.73 1.84 -25.15
N THR A 243 -18.15 3.05 -25.54
CA THR A 243 -17.62 3.77 -26.69
C THR A 243 -16.11 3.97 -26.54
N ALA A 244 -15.37 3.91 -27.66
CA ALA A 244 -13.92 4.14 -27.70
C ALA A 244 -13.50 5.37 -26.88
N ASN A 245 -12.38 5.27 -26.15
CA ASN A 245 -11.86 6.35 -25.32
C ASN A 245 -11.64 7.62 -26.16
N LYS A 246 -12.18 8.75 -25.70
CA LYS A 246 -12.23 9.99 -26.49
C LYS A 246 -11.00 10.83 -26.22
N TRP A 247 -10.41 11.36 -27.28
CA TRP A 247 -9.34 12.37 -27.20
C TRP A 247 -9.95 13.75 -27.00
N GLU A 248 -9.48 14.45 -25.97
CA GLU A 248 -9.83 15.83 -25.66
C GLU A 248 -8.62 16.74 -25.92
N LYS A 249 -8.90 18.00 -26.28
CA LYS A 249 -7.89 19.04 -26.49
C LYS A 249 -7.83 19.94 -25.27
N SER A 250 -6.62 20.24 -24.80
CA SER A 250 -6.37 21.27 -23.81
C SER A 250 -5.53 22.37 -24.44
N ALA A 251 -6.03 23.61 -24.38
CA ALA A 251 -5.25 24.78 -24.77
C ALA A 251 -4.08 25.00 -23.81
N GLY A 252 -2.97 25.50 -24.35
CA GLY A 252 -1.79 25.89 -23.61
C GLY A 252 -2.10 27.05 -22.66
N LYS A 253 -1.48 27.00 -21.49
CA LYS A 253 -1.69 28.00 -20.43
C LYS A 253 -0.49 28.05 -19.50
N LEU A 254 -0.47 29.07 -18.65
CA LEU A 254 0.42 29.11 -17.50
C LEU A 254 -0.22 28.32 -16.37
N VAL A 255 0.46 27.30 -15.86
CA VAL A 255 0.02 26.46 -14.74
C VAL A 255 0.88 26.75 -13.52
N GLN A 256 0.23 26.92 -12.37
CA GLN A 256 0.92 26.98 -11.08
C GLN A 256 0.97 25.58 -10.48
N VAL A 257 2.15 25.14 -10.06
CA VAL A 257 2.42 23.86 -9.42
C VAL A 257 2.95 24.13 -8.01
N GLY A 258 2.36 23.42 -7.05
CA GLY A 258 2.69 23.52 -5.63
C GLY A 258 1.44 23.70 -4.77
N LYS A 259 1.41 23.03 -3.62
CA LYS A 259 0.37 23.12 -2.60
C LYS A 259 0.45 24.49 -1.92
N PRO A 260 -0.60 25.33 -2.03
CA PRO A 260 -0.65 26.59 -1.30
C PRO A 260 -0.62 26.37 0.21
N THR A 261 0.06 27.25 0.95
CA THR A 261 0.08 27.24 2.42
C THR A 261 -1.30 27.51 3.04
N SER A 262 -2.25 28.03 2.26
CA SER A 262 -3.65 28.19 2.66
C SER A 262 -4.42 26.87 2.73
N ILE A 263 -3.94 25.78 2.09
CA ILE A 263 -4.57 24.47 2.17
C ILE A 263 -4.30 23.86 3.55
N GLU A 264 -5.39 23.61 4.26
CA GLU A 264 -5.45 23.34 5.71
C GLU A 264 -5.23 21.85 6.05
N SER A 265 -4.57 21.10 5.17
CA SER A 265 -4.24 19.68 5.38
C SER A 265 -2.73 19.48 5.46
N PHE A 266 -2.32 18.31 5.96
CA PHE A 266 -0.97 17.81 5.75
C PHE A 266 -0.61 17.81 4.25
N GLY A 267 0.66 18.00 3.95
CA GLY A 267 1.26 17.78 2.64
C GLY A 267 2.71 17.35 2.81
N TRP A 268 3.23 16.60 1.85
CA TRP A 268 4.65 16.26 1.81
C TRP A 268 5.47 17.48 1.39
N ASP A 269 6.72 17.54 1.85
CA ASP A 269 7.66 18.63 1.54
C ASP A 269 7.77 18.91 0.03
N ASN A 270 7.79 17.86 -0.78
CA ASN A 270 7.85 17.92 -2.25
C ASN A 270 6.58 18.50 -2.91
N GLU A 271 5.47 18.62 -2.18
CA GLU A 271 4.24 19.23 -2.68
C GLU A 271 4.29 20.75 -2.58
N TYR A 272 5.09 21.30 -1.68
CA TYR A 272 5.15 22.75 -1.44
C TYR A 272 6.07 23.47 -2.44
N GLY A 273 6.04 24.79 -2.36
CA GLY A 273 6.72 25.69 -3.29
C GLY A 273 5.75 26.32 -4.28
N ASN A 274 6.27 27.19 -5.15
CA ASN A 274 5.49 27.84 -6.18
C ASN A 274 6.26 27.83 -7.49
N ARG A 275 5.85 26.98 -8.42
CA ARG A 275 6.46 26.86 -9.74
C ARG A 275 5.45 27.18 -10.82
N SER A 276 5.81 28.14 -11.66
CA SER A 276 5.02 28.53 -12.83
C SER A 276 5.56 27.81 -14.07
N VAL A 277 4.71 27.06 -14.77
CA VAL A 277 5.08 26.30 -15.98
C VAL A 277 4.18 26.71 -17.13
N LYS A 278 4.76 27.17 -18.23
CA LYS A 278 4.03 27.40 -19.48
C LYS A 278 3.90 26.06 -20.21
N ILE A 279 2.67 25.59 -20.38
CA ILE A 279 2.38 24.39 -21.16
C ILE A 279 1.83 24.77 -22.54
N SER A 280 2.24 24.04 -23.56
CA SER A 280 1.70 24.17 -24.92
C SER A 280 0.35 23.46 -25.04
N ASP A 281 -0.35 23.70 -26.15
CA ASP A 281 -1.53 22.92 -26.52
C ASP A 281 -1.19 21.42 -26.57
N PHE A 282 -2.07 20.58 -26.02
CA PHE A 282 -1.89 19.12 -26.02
C PHE A 282 -3.23 18.39 -26.08
N THR A 283 -3.18 17.08 -26.37
CA THR A 283 -4.35 16.20 -26.33
C THR A 283 -4.16 15.10 -25.30
N TYR A 284 -5.24 14.70 -24.66
CA TYR A 284 -5.26 13.61 -23.67
C TYR A 284 -6.52 12.78 -23.82
N THR A 285 -6.48 11.53 -23.37
CA THR A 285 -7.68 10.68 -23.34
C THR A 285 -8.53 11.03 -22.13
N LYS A 286 -9.86 11.09 -22.34
CA LYS A 286 -10.82 11.41 -21.27
C LYS A 286 -10.72 10.40 -20.11
N ASN A 287 -10.54 9.12 -20.45
CA ASN A 287 -10.40 8.03 -19.48
C ASN A 287 -8.98 7.45 -19.54
N GLN A 288 -8.60 6.67 -18.51
CA GLN A 288 -7.39 5.85 -18.54
C GLN A 288 -7.54 4.71 -19.56
N ILE A 289 -6.41 4.14 -20.01
CA ILE A 289 -6.38 3.00 -20.91
C ILE A 289 -6.99 1.77 -20.21
N THR A 290 -7.98 1.17 -20.86
CA THR A 290 -8.69 -0.02 -20.35
C THR A 290 -7.90 -1.30 -20.59
N ASN A 291 -8.26 -2.37 -19.87
CA ASN A 291 -7.70 -3.71 -20.14
C ASN A 291 -8.01 -4.18 -21.58
N GLY A 292 -9.14 -3.77 -22.17
CA GLY A 292 -9.50 -4.11 -23.56
C GLY A 292 -8.58 -3.43 -24.57
N GLU A 293 -8.37 -2.12 -24.44
CA GLU A 293 -7.44 -1.37 -25.30
C GLU A 293 -5.99 -1.87 -25.15
N TYR A 294 -5.57 -2.22 -23.92
CA TYR A 294 -4.25 -2.80 -23.70
C TYR A 294 -4.12 -4.21 -24.27
N LEU A 295 -5.22 -4.99 -24.32
CA LEU A 295 -5.23 -6.30 -24.97
C LEU A 295 -4.98 -6.17 -26.46
N ASP A 296 -5.54 -5.17 -27.14
CA ASP A 296 -5.28 -4.89 -28.55
C ASP A 296 -3.79 -4.57 -28.80
N PHE A 297 -3.18 -3.78 -27.92
CA PHE A 297 -1.73 -3.53 -27.94
C PHE A 297 -0.93 -4.83 -27.82
N VAL A 298 -1.26 -5.69 -26.86
CA VAL A 298 -0.61 -7.00 -26.68
C VAL A 298 -0.79 -7.89 -27.93
N ALA A 299 -2.01 -7.98 -28.44
CA ALA A 299 -2.39 -8.82 -29.58
C ALA A 299 -1.76 -8.36 -30.90
N SER A 300 -1.48 -7.06 -31.06
CA SER A 300 -0.79 -6.51 -32.23
C SER A 300 0.69 -6.93 -32.36
N GLY A 301 1.24 -7.62 -31.35
CA GLY A 301 2.66 -7.98 -31.30
C GLY A 301 3.57 -6.85 -30.82
N ALA A 302 3.03 -5.80 -30.19
CA ALA A 302 3.82 -4.64 -29.75
C ALA A 302 4.87 -4.95 -28.67
N TYR A 303 4.72 -6.04 -27.91
CA TYR A 303 5.77 -6.57 -27.03
C TYR A 303 6.96 -7.19 -27.77
N ILE A 304 6.83 -7.48 -29.07
CA ILE A 304 7.90 -8.03 -29.92
C ILE A 304 8.51 -6.92 -30.78
N ASN A 305 7.73 -5.88 -31.09
CA ASN A 305 8.18 -4.79 -31.96
C ASN A 305 8.96 -3.73 -31.17
N ASP A 306 10.27 -3.68 -31.38
CA ASP A 306 11.20 -2.76 -30.69
C ASP A 306 10.89 -1.28 -30.95
N LYS A 307 10.20 -0.92 -32.04
CA LYS A 307 9.90 0.48 -32.40
C LYS A 307 9.02 1.22 -31.38
N TYR A 308 8.30 0.48 -30.53
CA TYR A 308 7.42 1.04 -29.50
C TYR A 308 8.13 1.26 -28.16
N TRP A 309 9.43 0.96 -28.06
CA TRP A 309 10.18 0.97 -26.81
C TRP A 309 11.35 1.94 -26.91
N THR A 310 11.59 2.69 -25.85
CA THR A 310 12.88 3.38 -25.65
C THR A 310 14.00 2.36 -25.46
N GLU A 311 15.24 2.78 -25.58
CA GLU A 311 16.40 1.90 -25.37
C GLU A 311 16.37 1.24 -23.97
N GLU A 312 16.12 2.04 -22.92
CA GLU A 312 15.97 1.55 -21.55
C GLU A 312 14.80 0.57 -21.40
N GLY A 313 13.63 0.92 -21.95
CA GLY A 313 12.45 0.06 -21.90
C GLY A 313 12.66 -1.27 -22.63
N LEU A 314 13.39 -1.25 -23.75
CA LEU A 314 13.76 -2.44 -24.50
C LEU A 314 14.73 -3.33 -23.73
N ALA A 315 15.75 -2.73 -23.10
CA ALA A 315 16.69 -3.46 -22.25
C ALA A 315 15.97 -4.13 -21.08
N TRP A 316 15.09 -3.40 -20.39
CA TRP A 316 14.27 -3.95 -19.31
C TRP A 316 13.34 -5.07 -19.80
N ARG A 317 12.64 -4.87 -20.94
CA ARG A 317 11.72 -5.87 -21.51
C ARG A 317 12.46 -7.17 -21.87
N LYS A 318 13.66 -7.06 -22.44
CA LYS A 318 14.55 -8.19 -22.76
C LYS A 318 15.02 -8.91 -21.50
N PHE A 319 15.50 -8.15 -20.50
CA PHE A 319 15.93 -8.69 -19.22
C PHE A 319 14.79 -9.43 -18.48
N ARG A 320 13.60 -8.82 -18.44
CA ARG A 320 12.40 -9.40 -17.81
C ARG A 320 11.66 -10.41 -18.68
N ASN A 321 12.02 -10.59 -19.95
CA ASN A 321 11.31 -11.43 -20.93
C ASN A 321 9.77 -11.28 -20.84
N THR A 322 9.28 -10.05 -20.67
CA THR A 322 7.85 -9.80 -20.45
C THR A 322 7.10 -9.72 -21.78
N LYS A 323 5.88 -10.26 -21.81
CA LYS A 323 5.03 -10.36 -23.01
C LYS A 323 3.61 -9.80 -22.79
N ARG A 324 3.32 -9.34 -21.57
CA ARG A 324 2.00 -8.89 -21.10
C ARG A 324 2.14 -8.28 -19.70
N PRO A 325 1.09 -7.61 -19.17
CA PRO A 325 1.09 -7.14 -17.78
C PRO A 325 1.28 -8.28 -16.76
N THR A 326 1.92 -7.97 -15.63
CA THR A 326 2.41 -8.94 -14.63
C THR A 326 1.39 -10.00 -14.22
N PHE A 327 0.16 -9.59 -13.91
CA PHE A 327 -0.89 -10.47 -13.38
C PHE A 327 -1.75 -11.15 -14.45
N TRP A 328 -1.54 -10.85 -15.73
CA TRP A 328 -2.30 -11.51 -16.80
C TRP A 328 -1.85 -12.96 -16.95
N ALA A 329 -2.81 -13.89 -16.93
CA ALA A 329 -2.60 -15.31 -17.12
C ALA A 329 -3.37 -15.81 -18.34
N TYR A 330 -2.82 -16.80 -19.04
CA TYR A 330 -3.60 -17.52 -20.04
C TYR A 330 -4.48 -18.51 -19.30
N TYR A 331 -5.77 -18.47 -19.60
CA TYR A 331 -6.66 -19.54 -19.21
C TYR A 331 -6.58 -20.62 -20.29
N TYR A 332 -5.93 -21.74 -19.96
CA TYR A 332 -6.10 -22.96 -20.74
C TYR A 332 -7.20 -23.74 -20.03
N PRO A 333 -8.41 -23.85 -20.61
CA PRO A 333 -9.38 -24.82 -20.11
C PRO A 333 -8.64 -26.17 -20.08
N GLN A 334 -8.69 -26.87 -18.94
CA GLN A 334 -8.19 -28.24 -18.90
C GLN A 334 -8.85 -28.99 -20.05
N LEU A 335 -8.05 -29.45 -21.02
CA LEU A 335 -8.49 -30.44 -21.99
C LEU A 335 -8.85 -31.66 -21.14
N SER A 336 -10.14 -31.77 -20.83
CA SER A 336 -10.72 -33.00 -20.32
C SER A 336 -10.44 -34.04 -21.38
N SER A 337 -9.80 -35.11 -20.94
CA SER A 337 -9.32 -36.25 -21.71
C SER A 337 -10.38 -36.86 -22.64
N VAL A 338 -10.46 -36.40 -23.89
CA VAL A 338 -10.92 -37.12 -25.10
C VAL A 338 -10.41 -36.26 -26.28
N VAL A 339 -9.60 -36.68 -27.24
CA VAL A 339 -9.73 -37.76 -28.25
C VAL A 339 -8.32 -37.91 -28.85
N GLY A 340 -7.81 -39.14 -28.98
CA GLY A 340 -6.64 -39.41 -29.82
C GLY A 340 -7.00 -39.37 -31.29
N PHE A 341 -6.11 -38.85 -32.13
CA PHE A 341 -5.94 -38.99 -33.60
C PHE A 341 -4.97 -37.85 -33.97
N LEU A 342 -3.90 -37.95 -34.76
CA LEU A 342 -3.15 -39.01 -35.44
C LEU A 342 -1.87 -38.30 -35.94
N HIS A 343 -0.75 -39.02 -35.94
CA HIS A 343 0.56 -38.80 -36.61
C HIS A 343 1.25 -37.42 -36.56
#